data_AF-K1ZBA3-F1
#
_entry.id   AF-K1ZBA3-F1
#
_cell.length_a   1.000
_cell.length_b   1.000
_cell.length_c   1.000
_cell.angle_alpha   90.00
_cell.angle_beta   90.00
_cell.angle_gamma   90.00
#
_symmetry.space_group_name_H-M   'P 1'
#
loop_
_entity.id
_entity.type
_entity.pdbx_description
1 polymer ?
#
loop_
_entity_poly.entity_id
_entity_poly.type
_entity_poly.pdbx_seq_one_letter_code
_entity_poly.pdbx_strand_id
1 'polypeptide(L)'
;MSQACCKIPSNEDVQAINESVKKNFAAEKPKVSPALNSFQGDIGEMIAAQVATEQLNLRPEFYDSPGKSEKGIDLIYRDGSGKLVLIEAKNTEKGARASLTTTKTYGREGSIEWIEYHAKLMCDPSSSRYSPDNAKLGEEILRVGAANVTFYIIHTNPSTLKTDTVKIR
;
A
#
# COMPACT_ATOMS: atom_id res chain seq x y z
N MET A 1 23.05 5.30 -62.04
CA MET A 1 23.20 6.57 -61.30
C MET A 1 22.87 6.34 -59.84
N SER A 2 23.71 6.88 -58.95
CA SER A 2 23.56 7.11 -57.51
C SER A 2 23.45 5.91 -56.55
N GLN A 3 24.61 5.45 -56.05
CA GLN A 3 24.72 4.79 -54.74
C GLN A 3 24.35 5.79 -53.64
N ALA A 4 23.34 5.47 -52.83
CA ALA A 4 23.08 6.20 -51.59
C ALA A 4 24.21 5.87 -50.60
N CYS A 5 25.12 6.81 -50.41
CA CYS A 5 26.18 6.71 -49.41
C CYS A 5 25.55 6.91 -48.03
N CYS A 6 25.34 5.83 -47.27
CA CYS A 6 25.01 5.90 -45.86
C CYS A 6 26.20 6.51 -45.11
N LYS A 7 26.14 7.81 -44.81
CA LYS A 7 27.14 8.46 -43.96
C LYS A 7 27.08 7.83 -42.57
N ILE A 8 28.21 7.32 -42.11
CA ILE A 8 28.39 6.86 -40.73
C ILE A 8 28.25 8.08 -39.83
N PRO A 9 27.38 8.05 -38.80
CA PRO A 9 27.22 9.18 -37.87
C PRO A 9 28.55 9.58 -37.27
N SER A 10 28.82 10.89 -37.20
CA SER A 10 30.02 11.40 -36.54
C SER A 10 29.90 11.19 -35.03
N ASN A 11 31.04 11.24 -34.31
CA ASN A 11 31.02 11.13 -32.85
C ASN A 11 30.17 12.23 -32.18
N GLU A 12 30.08 13.41 -32.79
CA GLU A 12 29.22 14.50 -32.32
C GLU A 12 27.74 14.15 -32.50
N ASP A 13 27.36 13.49 -33.59
CA ASP A 13 25.99 13.01 -33.81
C ASP A 13 25.61 11.94 -32.78
N VAL A 14 26.52 11.00 -32.50
CA VAL A 14 26.32 9.96 -31.47
C VAL A 14 26.19 10.59 -30.08
N GLN A 15 26.98 11.62 -29.79
CA GLN A 15 26.92 12.31 -28.51
C GLN A 15 25.63 13.12 -28.34
N ALA A 16 25.18 13.82 -29.39
CA ALA A 16 23.90 14.52 -29.41
C ALA A 16 22.70 13.57 -29.27
N ILE A 17 22.76 12.40 -29.91
CA ILE A 17 21.75 11.34 -29.73
C ILE A 17 21.75 10.86 -28.28
N ASN A 18 22.91 10.58 -27.70
CA ASN A 18 23.02 10.11 -26.32
C ASN A 18 22.54 11.15 -25.30
N GLU A 19 22.80 12.43 -25.53
CA GLU A 19 22.31 13.52 -24.68
C GLU A 19 20.79 13.72 -24.82
N SER A 20 20.25 13.62 -26.03
CA SER A 20 18.81 13.65 -26.29
C SER A 20 18.10 12.47 -25.63
N VAL A 21 18.64 11.26 -25.74
CA VAL A 21 18.14 10.05 -25.07
C VAL A 21 18.18 10.23 -23.56
N LYS A 22 19.31 10.67 -22.98
CA LYS A 22 19.41 10.93 -21.53
C LYS A 22 18.40 11.98 -21.06
N LYS A 23 18.19 13.05 -21.82
CA LYS A 23 17.24 14.12 -21.50
C LYS A 23 15.80 13.62 -21.56
N ASN A 24 15.46 12.78 -22.53
CA ASN A 24 14.14 12.16 -22.66
C ASN A 24 13.87 11.13 -21.55
N PHE A 25 14.86 10.34 -21.13
CA PHE A 25 14.74 9.43 -19.99
C PHE A 25 14.70 10.16 -18.63
N ALA A 26 15.36 11.32 -18.50
CA ALA A 26 15.33 12.13 -17.28
C ALA A 26 14.03 12.95 -17.14
N ALA A 27 13.37 13.29 -18.25
CA ALA A 27 12.20 14.17 -18.28
C ALA A 27 10.88 13.45 -17.98
N GLU A 28 10.81 12.13 -18.15
CA GLU A 28 9.60 11.36 -17.83
C GLU A 28 9.98 10.19 -16.92
N LYS A 29 9.80 10.36 -15.61
CA LYS A 29 9.51 9.19 -14.77
C LYS A 29 8.25 8.58 -15.40
N PRO A 30 8.29 7.37 -15.97
CA PRO A 30 7.12 6.80 -16.59
C PRO A 30 6.01 6.79 -15.55
N LYS A 31 4.90 7.47 -15.84
CA LYS A 31 3.70 7.37 -15.01
C LYS A 31 3.27 5.92 -15.07
N VAL A 32 3.64 5.15 -14.04
CA VAL A 32 3.23 3.76 -13.90
C VAL A 32 1.71 3.72 -14.04
N SER A 33 1.21 2.92 -14.97
CA SER A 33 -0.21 2.90 -15.29
C SER A 33 -1.01 2.50 -14.03
N PRO A 34 -2.25 3.01 -13.85
CA PRO A 34 -3.09 2.65 -12.71
C PRO A 34 -3.25 1.13 -12.55
N ALA A 35 -3.32 0.38 -13.66
CA ALA A 35 -3.39 -1.08 -13.65
C ALA A 35 -2.15 -1.75 -13.03
N LEU A 36 -0.95 -1.25 -13.34
CA LEU A 36 0.31 -1.75 -12.76
C LEU A 36 0.41 -1.42 -11.26
N ASN A 37 -0.07 -0.25 -10.84
CA ASN A 37 -0.10 0.11 -9.41
C ASN A 37 -1.09 -0.77 -8.63
N SER A 38 -2.27 -1.06 -9.20
CA SER A 38 -3.24 -1.96 -8.58
C SER A 38 -2.71 -3.39 -8.44
N PHE A 39 -2.06 -3.91 -9.49
CA PHE A 39 -1.43 -5.24 -9.44
C PHE A 39 -0.31 -5.31 -8.39
N GLN A 40 0.49 -4.25 -8.27
CA GLN A 40 1.51 -4.15 -7.22
C GLN A 40 0.90 -4.12 -5.82
N GLY A 41 -0.25 -3.44 -5.64
CA GLY A 41 -1.03 -3.46 -4.41
C GLY A 41 -1.47 -4.87 -4.03
N ASP A 42 -2.10 -5.59 -4.97
CA ASP A 42 -2.59 -6.96 -4.76
C ASP A 42 -1.47 -7.92 -4.32
N ILE A 43 -0.29 -7.82 -4.95
CA ILE A 43 0.89 -8.61 -4.54
C ILE A 43 1.30 -8.27 -3.11
N GLY A 44 1.27 -6.97 -2.76
CA GLY A 44 1.58 -6.51 -1.42
C GLY A 44 0.65 -7.10 -0.37
N GLU A 45 -0.65 -7.07 -0.63
CA GLU A 45 -1.68 -7.61 0.27
C GLU A 45 -1.58 -9.14 0.40
N MET A 46 -1.32 -9.86 -0.70
CA MET A 46 -1.10 -11.30 -0.66
C MET A 46 0.11 -11.69 0.22
N ILE A 47 1.24 -11.00 0.04
CA ILE A 47 2.44 -11.24 0.85
C ILE A 47 2.18 -10.86 2.31
N ALA A 48 1.48 -9.74 2.55
CA ALA A 48 1.12 -9.31 3.90
C ALA A 48 0.23 -10.35 4.60
N ALA A 49 -0.74 -10.92 3.90
CA ALA A 49 -1.59 -11.98 4.42
C ALA A 49 -0.78 -13.23 4.82
N GLN A 50 0.18 -13.64 3.98
CA GLN A 50 1.06 -14.77 4.30
C GLN A 50 1.94 -14.48 5.52
N VAL A 51 2.55 -13.30 5.60
CA VAL A 51 3.38 -12.92 6.75
C VAL A 51 2.53 -12.86 8.03
N ALA A 52 1.32 -12.33 7.95
CA ALA A 52 0.41 -12.26 9.09
C ALA A 52 0.06 -13.64 9.66
N THR A 53 -0.23 -14.62 8.79
CA THR A 53 -0.58 -15.98 9.22
C THR A 53 0.65 -16.78 9.66
N GLU A 54 1.71 -16.78 8.88
CA GLU A 54 2.86 -17.69 9.09
C GLU A 54 3.86 -17.16 10.12
N GLN A 55 4.09 -15.84 10.16
CA GLN A 55 5.11 -15.23 11.03
C GLN A 55 4.52 -14.63 12.30
N LEU A 56 3.33 -14.02 12.19
CA LEU A 56 2.65 -13.41 13.34
C LEU A 56 1.62 -14.33 14.00
N ASN A 57 1.36 -15.51 13.42
CA ASN A 57 0.38 -16.48 13.91
C ASN A 57 -1.01 -15.85 14.11
N LEU A 58 -1.40 -14.97 13.20
CA LEU A 58 -2.69 -14.29 13.22
C LEU A 58 -3.74 -15.08 12.46
N ARG A 59 -4.99 -15.05 12.96
CA ARG A 59 -6.13 -15.69 12.31
C ARG A 59 -6.89 -14.66 11.46
N PRO A 60 -7.12 -14.88 10.16
CA PRO A 60 -7.90 -13.96 9.34
C PRO A 60 -9.29 -13.73 9.93
N GLU A 61 -9.74 -12.48 9.90
CA GLU A 61 -11.12 -12.09 10.19
C GLU A 61 -11.76 -11.63 8.87
N PHE A 62 -13.03 -11.97 8.65
CA PHE A 62 -13.72 -11.51 7.45
C PHE A 62 -13.86 -9.98 7.50
N TYR A 63 -13.29 -9.33 6.49
CA TYR A 63 -13.35 -7.88 6.29
C TYR A 63 -13.79 -7.63 4.85
N ASP A 64 -14.90 -6.91 4.70
CA ASP A 64 -15.42 -6.52 3.38
C ASP A 64 -14.63 -5.29 2.92
N SER A 65 -13.43 -5.54 2.38
CA SER A 65 -12.48 -4.49 2.04
C SER A 65 -13.10 -3.55 1.00
N PRO A 66 -13.08 -2.22 1.24
CA PRO A 66 -13.62 -1.27 0.27
C PRO A 66 -12.82 -1.35 -1.04
N GLY A 67 -13.47 -1.04 -2.15
CA GLY A 67 -12.83 -1.13 -3.47
C GLY A 67 -11.50 -0.35 -3.56
N LYS A 68 -10.59 -0.80 -4.44
CA LYS A 68 -9.19 -0.34 -4.58
C LYS A 68 -8.96 1.18 -4.68
N SER A 69 -10.00 1.98 -4.92
CA SER A 69 -9.93 3.44 -4.91
C SER A 69 -9.89 4.06 -3.51
N GLU A 70 -10.19 3.28 -2.46
CA GLU A 70 -10.35 3.78 -1.11
C GLU A 70 -9.27 3.30 -0.15
N LYS A 71 -8.28 4.18 0.08
CA LYS A 71 -7.17 3.89 1.00
C LYS A 71 -7.64 3.80 2.45
N GLY A 72 -7.30 2.72 3.13
CA GLY A 72 -7.57 2.51 4.55
C GLY A 72 -6.99 1.18 5.01
N ILE A 73 -7.62 0.55 6.01
CA ILE A 73 -7.18 -0.76 6.50
C ILE A 73 -7.26 -1.78 5.37
N ASP A 74 -6.18 -2.52 5.10
CA ASP A 74 -6.15 -3.52 4.04
C ASP A 74 -6.67 -4.87 4.53
N LEU A 75 -6.25 -5.30 5.73
CA LEU A 75 -6.61 -6.59 6.30
C LEU A 75 -6.92 -6.49 7.80
N ILE A 76 -7.83 -7.33 8.27
CA ILE A 76 -8.19 -7.47 9.69
C ILE A 76 -8.01 -8.92 10.11
N TYR A 77 -7.40 -9.11 11.27
CA TYR A 77 -7.07 -10.39 11.87
C TYR A 77 -7.46 -10.43 13.35
N ARG A 78 -7.36 -11.62 13.95
CA ARG A 78 -7.35 -11.81 15.40
C ARG A 78 -6.05 -12.42 15.88
N ASP A 79 -5.57 -11.94 17.03
CA ASP A 79 -4.46 -12.57 17.75
C ASP A 79 -4.91 -13.84 18.51
N GLY A 80 -3.95 -14.52 19.15
CA GLY A 80 -4.23 -15.72 19.95
C GLY A 80 -5.14 -15.50 21.18
N SER A 81 -5.39 -14.25 21.57
CA SER A 81 -6.33 -13.86 22.63
C SER A 81 -7.70 -13.42 22.09
N GLY A 82 -7.89 -13.44 20.77
CA GLY A 82 -9.13 -13.04 20.09
C GLY A 82 -9.26 -11.53 19.85
N LYS A 83 -8.22 -10.73 20.13
CA LYS A 83 -8.24 -9.28 19.92
C LYS A 83 -8.00 -8.94 18.46
N LEU A 84 -8.65 -7.86 17.99
CA LEU A 84 -8.44 -7.35 16.64
C LEU A 84 -7.02 -6.85 16.42
N VAL A 85 -6.49 -7.22 15.26
CA VAL A 85 -5.22 -6.76 14.72
C VAL A 85 -5.48 -6.21 13.33
N LEU A 86 -5.13 -4.94 13.12
CA LEU A 86 -5.28 -4.26 11.83
C LEU A 86 -3.94 -4.27 11.10
N ILE A 87 -3.99 -4.48 9.79
CA ILE A 87 -2.79 -4.55 8.96
C ILE A 87 -2.94 -3.59 7.78
N GLU A 88 -1.86 -2.83 7.56
CA GLU A 88 -1.61 -2.11 6.32
C GLU A 88 -0.49 -2.81 5.56
N ALA A 89 -0.75 -3.15 4.30
CA ALA A 89 0.21 -3.72 3.38
C ALA A 89 0.87 -2.62 2.56
N LYS A 90 2.21 -2.59 2.56
CA LYS A 90 2.98 -1.58 1.83
C LYS A 90 3.95 -2.25 0.88
N ASN A 91 3.67 -2.24 -0.41
CA ASN A 91 4.58 -2.76 -1.43
C ASN A 91 5.34 -1.60 -2.11
N THR A 92 6.46 -1.17 -1.54
CA THR A 92 7.21 0.01 -2.00
C THR A 92 8.69 -0.08 -1.64
N GLU A 93 9.56 0.65 -2.33
CA GLU A 93 10.98 0.70 -1.97
C GLU A 93 11.26 1.53 -0.70
N LYS A 94 10.32 2.41 -0.31
CA LYS A 94 10.42 3.16 0.95
C LYS A 94 10.29 2.19 2.13
N GLY A 95 11.11 2.35 3.18
CA GLY A 95 10.94 1.55 4.40
C GLY A 95 9.57 1.74 5.06
N ALA A 96 9.10 0.73 5.80
CA ALA A 96 7.74 0.64 6.36
C ALA A 96 7.20 1.96 6.94
N ARG A 97 7.90 2.54 7.92
CA ARG A 97 7.46 3.80 8.59
C ARG A 97 7.47 5.02 7.66
N ALA A 98 8.39 5.05 6.70
CA ALA A 98 8.51 6.14 5.72
C ALA A 98 7.46 6.04 4.61
N SER A 99 6.80 4.88 4.48
CA SER A 99 5.71 4.66 3.53
C SER A 99 4.34 5.11 4.07
N LEU A 100 4.22 5.33 5.37
CA LEU A 100 2.99 5.81 6.00
C LEU A 100 2.62 7.20 5.52
N THR A 101 1.37 7.36 5.09
CA THR A 101 0.85 8.67 4.70
C THR A 101 0.24 9.41 5.87
N THR A 102 0.15 10.73 5.77
CA THR A 102 -0.52 11.59 6.75
C THR A 102 -1.45 12.52 6.01
N THR A 103 -2.70 12.60 6.47
CA THR A 103 -3.70 13.51 5.92
C THR A 103 -4.19 14.47 6.99
N LYS A 104 -4.75 15.60 6.54
CA LYS A 104 -5.36 16.59 7.45
C LYS A 104 -6.66 16.08 8.08
N THR A 105 -7.35 15.16 7.42
CA THR A 105 -8.69 14.71 7.83
C THR A 105 -8.63 13.66 8.93
N TYR A 106 -7.71 12.70 8.82
CA TYR A 106 -7.70 11.51 9.67
C TYR A 106 -6.30 11.18 10.20
N GLY A 107 -5.37 12.13 10.15
CA GLY A 107 -4.04 11.96 10.73
C GLY A 107 -3.14 11.00 9.96
N ARG A 108 -2.16 10.43 10.66
CA ARG A 108 -1.18 9.50 10.10
C ARG A 108 -1.75 8.09 10.11
N GLU A 109 -1.55 7.33 9.04
CA GLU A 109 -1.88 5.90 8.99
C GLU A 109 -1.38 5.16 10.24
N GLY A 110 -2.28 4.39 10.88
CA GLY A 110 -2.01 3.69 12.14
C GLY A 110 -2.02 4.58 13.40
N SER A 111 -2.39 5.85 13.33
CA SER A 111 -2.62 6.69 14.53
C SER A 111 -3.97 6.39 15.20
N ILE A 112 -4.21 6.94 16.40
CA ILE A 112 -5.49 6.74 17.13
C ILE A 112 -6.63 7.32 16.30
N GLU A 113 -6.44 8.55 15.84
CA GLU A 113 -7.40 9.32 15.06
C GLU A 113 -7.71 8.63 13.73
N TRP A 114 -6.69 8.04 13.09
CA TRP A 114 -6.84 7.31 11.84
C TRP A 114 -7.69 6.05 12.02
N ILE A 115 -7.37 5.23 13.03
CA ILE A 115 -8.10 3.99 13.31
C ILE A 115 -9.54 4.30 13.71
N GLU A 116 -9.76 5.31 14.56
CA GLU A 116 -11.09 5.70 14.99
C GLU A 116 -11.93 6.26 13.83
N TYR A 117 -11.30 7.03 12.92
CA TYR A 117 -11.97 7.54 11.72
C TYR A 117 -12.46 6.39 10.82
N HIS A 118 -11.62 5.40 10.52
CA HIS A 118 -12.02 4.26 9.69
C HIS A 118 -13.07 3.38 10.38
N ALA A 119 -12.98 3.19 11.70
CA ALA A 119 -13.99 2.47 12.45
C ALA A 119 -15.37 3.16 12.38
N LYS A 120 -15.41 4.50 12.45
CA LYS A 120 -16.66 5.26 12.26
C LYS A 120 -17.24 5.09 10.86
N LEU A 121 -16.40 5.09 9.82
CA LEU A 121 -16.86 4.85 8.45
C LEU A 121 -17.39 3.42 8.26
N MET A 122 -16.77 2.43 8.89
CA MET A 122 -17.27 1.04 8.87
C MET A 122 -18.66 0.91 9.50
N CYS A 123 -19.03 1.79 10.43
CA CYS A 123 -20.34 1.85 11.07
C CYS A 123 -21.35 2.77 10.37
N ASP A 124 -20.94 3.57 9.38
CA ASP A 124 -21.80 4.58 8.75
C ASP A 124 -22.47 4.03 7.50
N PRO A 125 -23.81 3.80 7.48
CA PRO A 125 -24.50 3.23 6.32
C PRO A 125 -24.39 4.04 5.02
N SER A 126 -23.98 5.31 5.09
CA SER A 126 -23.73 6.15 3.92
C SER A 126 -22.30 6.01 3.37
N SER A 127 -21.41 5.38 4.11
CA SER A 127 -20.04 5.11 3.70
C SER A 127 -19.98 3.89 2.79
N SER A 128 -19.14 3.98 1.76
CA SER A 128 -18.70 2.85 0.94
C SER A 128 -17.91 1.78 1.71
N ARG A 129 -17.48 2.07 2.95
CA ARG A 129 -16.86 1.11 3.87
C ARG A 129 -17.87 0.33 4.70
N TYR A 130 -19.14 0.68 4.63
CA TYR A 130 -20.17 0.00 5.40
C TYR A 130 -20.58 -1.30 4.74
N SER A 131 -20.54 -2.33 5.58
CA SER A 131 -21.25 -3.59 5.40
C SER A 131 -21.68 -4.07 6.79
N PRO A 132 -22.68 -4.95 6.92
CA PRO A 132 -23.05 -5.49 8.23
C PRO A 132 -21.89 -6.15 8.99
N ASP A 133 -20.91 -6.71 8.28
CA ASP A 133 -19.73 -7.32 8.91
C ASP A 133 -18.68 -6.28 9.28
N ASN A 134 -18.43 -5.28 8.42
CA ASN A 134 -17.56 -4.15 8.76
C ASN A 134 -18.10 -3.37 9.95
N ALA A 135 -19.42 -3.16 10.04
CA ALA A 135 -20.05 -2.47 11.15
C ALA A 135 -19.75 -3.16 12.49
N LYS A 136 -19.80 -4.50 12.57
CA LYS A 136 -19.44 -5.25 13.78
C LYS A 136 -17.98 -5.01 14.19
N LEU A 137 -17.07 -4.99 13.22
CA LEU A 137 -15.65 -4.75 13.46
C LEU A 137 -15.40 -3.28 13.89
N GLY A 138 -16.06 -2.32 13.24
CA GLY A 138 -16.01 -0.91 13.60
C GLY A 138 -16.53 -0.66 15.02
N GLU A 139 -17.67 -1.26 15.36
CA GLU A 139 -18.24 -1.22 16.71
C GLU A 139 -17.29 -1.84 17.74
N GLU A 140 -16.65 -2.97 17.43
CA GLU A 140 -15.64 -3.59 18.30
C GLU A 140 -14.46 -2.63 18.54
N ILE A 141 -13.90 -2.03 17.48
CA ILE A 141 -12.80 -1.05 17.57
C ILE A 141 -13.21 0.15 18.44
N LEU A 142 -14.40 0.71 18.22
CA LEU A 142 -14.90 1.86 18.98
C LEU A 142 -15.17 1.50 20.44
N ARG A 143 -15.72 0.32 20.71
CA ARG A 143 -16.00 -0.17 22.06
C ARG A 143 -14.74 -0.44 22.88
N VAL A 144 -13.71 -1.06 22.28
CA VAL A 144 -12.43 -1.29 22.97
C VAL A 144 -11.56 -0.03 23.01
N GLY A 145 -11.83 0.94 22.14
CA GLY A 145 -11.07 2.16 21.94
C GLY A 145 -9.88 1.94 21.00
N ALA A 146 -9.73 2.83 20.01
CA ALA A 146 -8.69 2.76 18.99
C ALA A 146 -7.24 2.77 19.53
N ALA A 147 -7.04 3.26 20.76
CA ALA A 147 -5.75 3.20 21.45
C ALA A 147 -5.35 1.77 21.89
N ASN A 148 -6.33 0.86 22.01
CA ASN A 148 -6.12 -0.51 22.48
C ASN A 148 -6.10 -1.54 21.33
N VAL A 149 -6.21 -1.08 20.08
CA VAL A 149 -6.18 -1.93 18.89
C VAL A 149 -4.74 -2.03 18.37
N THR A 150 -4.27 -3.25 18.14
CA THR A 150 -2.94 -3.48 17.56
C THR A 150 -2.95 -3.15 16.08
N PHE A 151 -1.91 -2.46 15.61
CA PHE A 151 -1.75 -2.10 14.19
C PHE A 151 -0.34 -2.43 13.71
N TYR A 152 -0.27 -3.25 12.68
CA TYR A 152 0.96 -3.59 11.98
C TYR A 152 1.02 -2.92 10.60
N ILE A 153 2.23 -2.57 10.20
CA ILE A 153 2.58 -2.45 8.79
C ILE A 153 3.31 -3.70 8.40
N ILE A 154 2.87 -4.36 7.34
CA ILE A 154 3.66 -5.37 6.67
C ILE A 154 4.15 -4.77 5.36
N HIS A 155 5.44 -4.51 5.32
CA HIS A 155 6.12 -3.86 4.21
C HIS A 155 6.86 -4.91 3.38
N THR A 156 6.73 -4.80 2.07
CA THR A 156 7.51 -5.57 1.10
C THR A 156 8.27 -4.60 0.21
N ASN A 157 9.57 -4.81 0.10
CA ASN A 157 10.38 -4.12 -0.91
C ASN A 157 10.24 -4.87 -2.25
N PRO A 158 9.64 -4.27 -3.30
CA PRO A 158 9.34 -4.99 -4.55
C PRO A 158 10.59 -5.37 -5.35
N SER A 159 11.73 -4.69 -5.15
CA SER A 159 12.97 -4.98 -5.89
C SER A 159 13.83 -6.06 -5.24
N THR A 160 13.62 -6.34 -3.95
CA THR A 160 14.40 -7.35 -3.20
C THR A 160 13.54 -8.48 -2.62
N LEU A 161 12.21 -8.33 -2.65
CA LEU A 161 11.22 -9.20 -2.01
C LEU A 161 11.41 -9.39 -0.50
N LYS A 162 12.24 -8.56 0.14
CA LYS A 162 12.39 -8.57 1.59
C LYS A 162 11.14 -7.99 2.23
N THR A 163 10.67 -8.68 3.28
CA THR A 163 9.56 -8.25 4.11
C THR A 163 10.05 -7.69 5.43
N ASP A 164 9.38 -6.66 5.93
CA ASP A 164 9.58 -6.10 7.26
C ASP A 164 8.22 -5.93 7.94
N THR A 165 8.14 -6.27 9.22
CA THR A 165 6.92 -6.14 10.00
C THR A 165 7.15 -5.16 11.13
N VAL A 166 6.39 -4.06 11.11
CA VAL A 166 6.52 -3.01 12.12
C VAL A 166 5.23 -2.90 12.90
N LYS A 167 5.29 -3.21 14.20
CA LYS A 167 4.24 -2.86 15.14
C LYS A 167 4.25 -1.35 15.37
N ILE A 168 3.16 -0.68 15.02
CA ILE A 168 2.99 0.76 15.29
C ILE A 168 2.38 0.97 16.68
N ARG A 169 1.52 0.04 17.11
CA ARG A 169 0.84 -0.01 18.40
C ARG A 169 0.38 -1.42 18.70
#